data_AF-A0A0K8V2V3-F1
#
_entry.id   AF-A0A0K8V2V3-F1
#
_cell.length_a   1.000
_cell.length_b   1.000
_cell.length_c   1.000
_cell.angle_alpha   90.00
_cell.angle_beta   90.00
_cell.angle_gamma   90.00
#
_symmetry.space_group_name_H-M   'P 1'
#
loop_
_entity.id
_entity.type
_entity.pdbx_description
1 polymer ?
#
loop_
_entity_poly.entity_id
_entity_poly.type
_entity_poly.pdbx_seq_one_letter_code
_entity_poly.pdbx_strand_id
1 'polypeptide(L)'
;MFRHIYIFTSVPDDNFEEIFILSILVPNLGNGHLVIDREQWGASELSKTLTVPLKHPIPYVIITHIGVQSKPCETVYKCSIKMRTIQDSAIAEKNLPDIQANFYVGDDGNI
;
A
#
# COMPACT_ATOMS: atom_id res chain seq x y z
N MET A 1 -17.48 -4.46 12.43
CA MET A 1 -18.54 -3.88 11.59
C MET A 1 -17.94 -3.67 10.21
N PHE A 2 -18.32 -4.52 9.25
CA PHE A 2 -17.65 -4.64 7.95
C PHE A 2 -18.04 -3.48 7.03
N ARG A 3 -17.06 -2.82 6.39
CA ARG A 3 -17.30 -2.01 5.20
C ARG A 3 -16.46 -2.58 4.06
N HIS A 4 -17.18 -3.01 3.03
CA HIS A 4 -16.71 -3.52 1.76
C HIS A 4 -15.86 -2.46 1.05
N ILE A 5 -14.73 -2.87 0.46
CA ILE A 5 -14.05 -2.09 -0.57
C ILE A 5 -14.06 -2.95 -1.84
N TYR A 6 -14.73 -2.44 -2.86
CA TYR A 6 -14.76 -3.00 -4.20
C TYR A 6 -13.66 -2.30 -5.00
N ILE A 7 -12.75 -3.03 -5.64
CA ILE A 7 -11.87 -2.47 -6.67
C ILE A 7 -12.57 -2.70 -8.01
N PHE A 8 -13.26 -1.67 -8.52
CA PHE A 8 -13.73 -1.64 -9.90
C PHE A 8 -12.62 -1.06 -10.78
N THR A 9 -12.21 -1.79 -11.82
CA THR A 9 -11.42 -1.24 -12.92
C THR A 9 -12.36 -0.86 -14.07
N SER A 10 -12.54 0.44 -14.31
CA SER A 10 -12.88 0.99 -15.63
C SER A 10 -12.62 2.50 -15.60
N VAL A 11 -11.52 2.96 -16.21
CA VAL A 11 -11.29 4.38 -16.49
C VAL A 11 -11.61 4.59 -17.97
N PRO A 12 -12.58 5.47 -18.34
CA PRO A 12 -12.68 6.02 -19.67
C PRO A 12 -11.77 7.27 -19.78
N ASP A 13 -11.00 7.30 -20.86
CA ASP A 13 -10.06 8.36 -21.28
C ASP A 13 -10.63 9.78 -21.30
N ASP A 14 -9.77 10.78 -21.03
CA ASP A 14 -9.65 12.04 -21.79
C ASP A 14 -8.64 12.99 -21.10
N ASN A 15 -7.33 12.86 -21.38
CA ASN A 15 -6.29 13.93 -21.39
C ASN A 15 -4.85 13.37 -21.34
N PHE A 16 -4.44 12.74 -22.45
CA PHE A 16 -3.34 11.77 -22.51
C PHE A 16 -1.90 12.31 -22.51
N GLU A 17 -1.65 13.64 -22.52
CA GLU A 17 -0.26 14.14 -22.67
C GLU A 17 0.40 14.71 -21.41
N GLU A 18 -0.33 15.30 -20.45
CA GLU A 18 0.28 15.73 -19.17
C GLU A 18 0.38 14.61 -18.13
N ILE A 19 -0.50 13.60 -18.22
CA ILE A 19 -0.54 12.45 -17.30
C ILE A 19 0.67 11.54 -17.52
N PHE A 20 1.21 11.49 -18.74
CA PHE A 20 2.23 10.52 -19.13
C PHE A 20 3.58 10.72 -18.43
N ILE A 21 3.92 11.94 -18.02
CA ILE A 21 5.19 12.20 -17.31
C ILE A 21 5.09 11.90 -15.80
N LEU A 22 3.90 12.09 -15.21
CA LEU A 22 3.65 11.76 -13.80
C LEU A 22 3.37 10.26 -13.59
N SER A 23 2.77 9.58 -14.59
CA SER A 23 2.42 8.16 -14.54
C SER A 23 3.61 7.20 -14.59
N ILE A 24 4.82 7.67 -14.95
CA ILE A 24 6.02 6.83 -14.98
C ILE A 24 6.54 6.56 -13.54
N LEU A 25 6.21 7.44 -12.58
CA LEU A 25 6.73 7.38 -11.22
C LEU A 25 5.73 6.81 -10.20
N VAL A 26 4.44 6.78 -10.53
CA VAL A 26 3.38 6.33 -9.61
C VAL A 26 2.17 5.82 -10.43
N PRO A 27 1.81 4.52 -10.33
CA PRO A 27 0.59 4.00 -10.93
C PRO A 27 -0.64 4.73 -10.38
N ASN A 28 -1.38 5.44 -11.24
CA ASN A 28 -2.63 6.11 -10.88
C ASN A 28 -3.79 5.11 -10.92
N LEU A 29 -4.52 4.98 -9.81
CA LEU A 29 -5.65 4.07 -9.65
C LEU A 29 -7.00 4.72 -10.05
N GLY A 30 -6.98 5.96 -10.56
CA GLY A 30 -8.13 6.81 -10.79
C GLY A 30 -8.46 7.71 -9.60
N ASN A 31 -9.21 8.81 -9.85
CA ASN A 31 -9.68 9.76 -8.84
C ASN A 31 -8.59 10.38 -7.93
N GLY A 32 -7.34 10.44 -8.41
CA GLY A 32 -6.22 10.97 -7.64
C GLY A 32 -5.62 10.01 -6.61
N HIS A 33 -6.02 8.74 -6.62
CA HIS A 33 -5.42 7.69 -5.80
C HIS A 33 -4.17 7.10 -6.47
N LEU A 34 -3.19 6.77 -5.65
CA LEU A 34 -1.84 6.44 -6.05
C LEU A 34 -1.36 5.16 -5.36
N VAL A 35 -0.51 4.39 -6.04
CA VAL A 35 0.29 3.32 -5.43
C VAL A 35 1.62 3.92 -4.96
N ILE A 36 1.80 4.04 -3.65
CA ILE A 36 2.97 4.65 -3.03
C ILE A 36 4.04 3.58 -2.82
N ASP A 37 5.16 3.73 -3.53
CA ASP A 37 6.25 2.79 -3.47
C ASP A 37 6.95 2.80 -2.10
N ARG A 38 7.67 1.71 -1.80
CA ARG A 38 8.42 1.53 -0.56
C ARG A 38 9.36 2.70 -0.25
N GLU A 39 10.05 3.20 -1.26
CA GLU A 39 10.94 4.34 -1.13
C GLU A 39 10.18 5.63 -0.77
N GLN A 40 8.98 5.81 -1.32
CA GLN A 40 8.19 7.02 -1.17
C GLN A 40 7.57 7.16 0.22
N TRP A 41 7.13 6.05 0.84
CA TRP A 41 6.69 6.08 2.25
C TRP A 41 7.84 5.91 3.25
N GLY A 42 9.08 5.71 2.78
CA GLY A 42 10.28 5.63 3.60
C GLY A 42 10.42 4.30 4.34
N ALA A 43 10.23 3.19 3.63
CA ALA A 43 10.47 1.85 4.15
C ALA A 43 11.88 1.71 4.72
N SER A 44 11.98 0.95 5.81
CA SER A 44 13.24 0.63 6.47
C SER A 44 14.10 -0.27 5.61
N GLU A 45 15.37 0.13 5.43
CA GLU A 45 16.44 -0.68 4.84
C GLU A 45 16.77 -1.93 5.68
N LEU A 46 16.26 -2.03 6.91
CA LEU A 46 16.40 -3.22 7.75
C LEU A 46 15.54 -4.40 7.26
N SER A 47 14.62 -4.15 6.32
CA SER A 47 13.83 -5.20 5.71
C SER A 47 14.73 -6.18 4.93
N LYS A 48 14.55 -7.47 5.21
CA LYS A 48 15.31 -8.54 4.53
C LYS A 48 14.60 -8.94 3.25
N THR A 49 15.38 -9.31 2.24
CA THR A 49 14.83 -9.89 1.01
C THR A 49 14.04 -11.16 1.33
N LEU A 50 12.78 -11.19 0.90
CA LEU A 50 11.93 -12.36 1.04
C LEU A 50 12.48 -13.49 0.18
N THR A 51 12.70 -14.66 0.78
CA THR A 51 13.31 -15.82 0.14
C THR A 51 12.32 -16.65 -0.67
N VAL A 52 11.02 -16.47 -0.46
CA VAL A 52 9.96 -17.26 -1.09
C VAL A 52 9.15 -16.37 -2.04
N PRO A 53 9.27 -16.55 -3.36
CA PRO A 53 8.46 -15.81 -4.33
C PRO A 53 7.02 -16.32 -4.34
N LEU A 54 6.06 -15.42 -4.60
CA LEU A 54 4.67 -15.82 -4.83
C LEU A 54 4.52 -16.54 -6.18
N LYS A 55 3.81 -17.67 -6.17
CA LYS A 55 3.49 -18.42 -7.39
C LYS A 55 2.40 -17.68 -8.16
N HIS A 56 2.67 -17.41 -9.43
CA HIS A 56 1.73 -16.74 -10.33
C HIS A 56 0.98 -17.76 -11.22
N PRO A 57 -0.28 -17.48 -11.60
CA PRO A 57 -1.12 -16.35 -11.15
C PRO A 57 -1.60 -16.54 -9.70
N ILE A 58 -1.79 -15.44 -8.97
CA ILE A 58 -2.23 -15.47 -7.56
C ILE A 58 -3.74 -15.78 -7.53
N PRO A 59 -4.18 -16.91 -6.95
CA PRO A 59 -5.57 -17.35 -7.04
C PRO A 59 -6.51 -16.73 -5.99
N TYR A 60 -5.95 -16.12 -4.93
CA TYR A 60 -6.73 -15.58 -3.81
C TYR A 60 -6.17 -14.25 -3.33
N VAL A 61 -7.07 -13.36 -2.91
CA VAL A 61 -6.77 -12.11 -2.23
C VAL A 61 -7.43 -12.15 -0.85
N ILE A 62 -6.66 -11.85 0.20
CA ILE A 62 -7.16 -11.80 1.58
C ILE A 62 -7.20 -10.35 2.01
N ILE A 63 -8.39 -9.87 2.40
CA ILE A 63 -8.62 -8.50 2.86
C ILE A 63 -8.78 -8.52 4.38
N THR A 64 -7.99 -7.71 5.08
CA THR A 64 -8.04 -7.59 6.54
C THR A 64 -7.80 -6.14 6.98
N HIS A 65 -8.17 -5.82 8.22
CA HIS A 65 -7.94 -4.51 8.81
C HIS A 65 -6.69 -4.51 9.70
N ILE A 66 -6.07 -3.35 9.84
CA ILE A 66 -4.84 -3.16 10.62
C ILE A 66 -5.13 -2.99 12.12
N GLY A 67 -5.55 -4.05 12.81
CA GLY A 67 -5.71 -4.07 14.27
C GLY A 67 -6.89 -3.24 14.80
N VAL A 68 -7.44 -3.66 15.94
CA VAL A 68 -8.72 -3.14 16.46
C VAL A 68 -8.64 -1.68 16.97
N GLN A 69 -7.45 -1.24 17.43
CA GLN A 69 -7.24 0.06 18.08
C GLN A 69 -6.50 1.09 17.20
N SER A 70 -6.41 0.83 15.90
CA SER A 70 -5.60 1.60 14.98
C SER A 70 -6.36 2.80 14.44
N LYS A 71 -5.90 4.02 14.75
CA LYS A 71 -6.52 5.26 14.23
C LYS A 71 -6.34 5.37 12.71
N PRO A 72 -7.35 5.75 11.92
CA PRO A 72 -7.18 5.95 10.48
C PRO A 72 -6.10 7.01 10.20
N CYS A 73 -5.47 6.91 9.03
CA CYS A 73 -4.55 7.92 8.53
C CYS A 73 -5.17 8.54 7.28
N GLU A 74 -5.25 9.87 7.26
CA GLU A 74 -6.06 10.63 6.28
C GLU A 74 -5.19 11.38 5.26
N THR A 75 -3.87 11.30 5.38
CA THR A 75 -2.93 11.95 4.47
C THR A 75 -1.73 11.05 4.24
N VAL A 76 -1.13 11.15 3.05
CA VAL A 76 0.09 10.40 2.70
C VAL A 76 1.15 10.52 3.79
N TYR A 77 1.41 11.73 4.31
CA TYR A 77 2.38 11.93 5.39
C TYR A 77 2.07 11.13 6.66
N LYS A 78 0.81 11.17 7.14
CA LYS A 78 0.37 10.41 8.33
C LYS A 78 0.42 8.91 8.05
N CYS A 79 0.00 8.47 6.85
CA CYS A 79 0.02 7.07 6.46
C CYS A 79 1.46 6.54 6.35
N SER A 80 2.39 7.30 5.78
CA SER A 80 3.81 6.92 5.70
C SER A 80 4.46 6.76 7.07
N ILE A 81 4.17 7.65 8.03
CA ILE A 81 4.63 7.48 9.42
C ILE A 81 4.11 6.17 10.01
N LYS A 82 2.81 5.91 9.82
CA LYS A 82 2.16 4.72 10.35
C LYS A 82 2.71 3.43 9.72
N MET A 83 2.96 3.44 8.41
CA MET A 83 3.59 2.33 7.69
C MET A 83 4.97 2.01 8.25
N ARG A 84 5.81 3.03 8.50
CA ARG A 84 7.11 2.84 9.16
C ARG A 84 6.96 2.23 10.55
N THR A 85 6.05 2.73 11.38
CA THR A 85 5.80 2.16 12.71
C THR A 85 5.34 0.69 12.66
N ILE A 86 4.49 0.33 11.69
CA ILE A 86 4.03 -1.06 11.51
C ILE A 86 5.21 -1.95 11.10
N GLN A 87 6.04 -1.48 10.17
CA GLN A 87 7.22 -2.22 9.73
C GLN A 87 8.24 -2.39 10.87
N ASP A 88 8.53 -1.32 11.61
CA ASP A 88 9.47 -1.35 12.73
C ASP A 88 9.00 -2.33 13.82
N SER A 89 7.71 -2.32 14.18
CA SER A 89 7.14 -3.31 15.12
C SER A 89 7.20 -4.73 14.57
N ALA A 90 6.93 -4.93 13.27
CA ALA A 90 7.05 -6.26 12.65
C ALA A 90 8.48 -6.82 12.72
N ILE A 91 9.49 -5.98 12.46
CA ILE A 91 10.89 -6.38 12.49
C ILE A 91 11.40 -6.52 13.93
N ALA A 92 11.21 -5.49 14.77
CA ALA A 92 11.81 -5.43 16.10
C ALA A 92 11.08 -6.29 17.14
N GLU A 93 9.75 -6.34 17.12
CA GLU A 93 8.97 -7.04 18.15
C GLU A 93 8.60 -8.46 17.73
N LYS A 94 8.30 -8.67 16.44
CA LYS A 94 7.84 -9.97 15.91
C LYS A 94 8.93 -10.76 15.19
N ASN A 95 10.13 -10.21 15.06
CA ASN A 95 11.26 -10.83 14.36
C ASN A 95 10.92 -11.25 12.93
N LEU A 96 10.03 -10.51 12.26
CA LEU A 96 9.67 -10.76 10.88
C LEU A 96 10.70 -10.14 9.93
N PRO A 97 10.92 -10.72 8.73
CA PRO A 97 11.86 -10.16 7.76
C PRO A 97 11.38 -8.82 7.18
N ASP A 98 10.07 -8.59 7.13
CA ASP A 98 9.45 -7.36 6.64
C ASP A 98 8.01 -7.23 7.18
N ILE A 99 7.32 -6.18 6.75
CA ILE A 99 5.89 -5.96 6.98
C ILE A 99 5.03 -7.14 6.44
N GLN A 100 3.92 -7.43 7.12
CA GLN A 100 3.19 -8.69 6.98
C GLN A 100 2.25 -8.78 5.77
N ALA A 101 1.84 -7.65 5.19
CA ALA A 101 0.91 -7.62 4.06
C ALA A 101 1.60 -7.04 2.83
N ASN A 102 1.15 -7.50 1.64
CA ASN A 102 1.69 -7.02 0.37
C ASN A 102 1.26 -5.58 0.06
N PHE A 103 0.05 -5.19 0.49
CA PHE A 103 -0.54 -3.88 0.25
C PHE A 103 -1.26 -3.40 1.51
N TYR A 104 -1.28 -2.08 1.70
CA TYR A 104 -2.06 -1.39 2.72
C TYR A 104 -2.97 -0.40 2.00
N VAL A 105 -4.08 -0.01 2.63
CA VAL A 105 -4.96 1.02 2.06
C VAL A 105 -5.21 2.05 3.15
N GLY A 106 -4.85 3.30 2.85
CA GLY A 106 -5.10 4.43 3.74
C GLY A 106 -6.52 4.96 3.62
N ASP A 107 -6.93 5.81 4.56
CA ASP A 107 -8.22 6.52 4.47
C ASP A 107 -8.16 7.67 3.44
N ASP A 108 -6.94 8.03 3.02
CA ASP A 108 -6.66 8.87 1.86
C ASP A 108 -6.85 8.13 0.51
N GLY A 109 -7.16 6.83 0.56
CA GLY A 109 -7.41 5.97 -0.60
C GLY A 109 -6.17 5.59 -1.41
N ASN A 110 -4.98 5.92 -0.91
CA ASN A 110 -3.71 5.47 -1.51
C ASN A 110 -3.38 4.05 -1.04
N ILE A 111 -2.58 3.35 -1.86
CA ILE A 111 -2.12 1.98 -1.63
C ILE A 111 -0.62 1.98 -1.29
#